data_AF-A4WIS9-F1
#
_entry.id   AF-A4WIS9-F1
#
_cell.length_a   1.000
_cell.length_b   1.000
_cell.length_c   1.000
_cell.angle_alpha   90.00
_cell.angle_beta   90.00
_cell.angle_gamma   90.00
#
_symmetry.space_group_name_H-M   'P 1'
#
loop_
_entity.id
_entity.type
_entity.pdbx_description
1 polymer ?
#
loop_
_entity_poly.entity_id
_entity_poly.type
_entity_poly.pdbx_seq_one_letter_code
_entity_poly.pdbx_strand_id
1 'polypeptide(L)'
;MAVRRVLIRGLEAGSAYLAYLFRNSGVEVDILTANPSDPLLDVPPFEPLFTLDYIRDVLAVRLVKEPSGSYDAVVDSCDVFGFEEVKKALSTDKPVYVVGDSWLSASLSLYRSLPVPNVDLELPVEATDDFAEVSVRYKPYVGGTHQLCGSFKDAWGGCLYTPMRALERIYAAVDVYASLMGLEAPRRNLRLQYAVGGDKLFVAMGCRPEGKASKINIGDGQVWVYGEEGAPRYVLFQGRPEHGPWVFAMYNLARALNSAFLYDLAPWRRGGFNLGFVGHLFRKR
;
A
#
# COMPACT_ATOMS: atom_id res chain seq x y z
N MET A 1 -10.89 27.74 4.02
CA MET A 1 -10.68 27.91 5.48
C MET A 1 -9.52 27.00 5.86
N ALA A 2 -8.64 27.40 6.77
CA ALA A 2 -7.58 26.51 7.26
C ALA A 2 -8.23 25.39 8.09
N VAL A 3 -7.90 24.12 7.79
CA VAL A 3 -8.39 22.96 8.55
C VAL A 3 -7.84 23.04 9.98
N ARG A 4 -8.71 22.91 10.97
CA ARG A 4 -8.36 23.04 12.40
C ARG A 4 -8.70 21.79 13.20
N ARG A 5 -9.75 21.05 12.83
CA ARG A 5 -10.15 19.82 13.52
C ARG A 5 -10.63 18.75 12.54
N VAL A 6 -10.04 17.57 12.62
CA VAL A 6 -10.34 16.43 11.75
C VAL A 6 -10.80 15.23 12.58
N LEU A 7 -11.83 14.55 12.10
CA LEU A 7 -12.23 13.23 12.59
C LEU A 7 -11.69 12.16 11.64
N ILE A 8 -10.93 11.19 12.15
CA ILE A 8 -10.55 9.99 11.42
C ILE A 8 -11.34 8.81 11.98
N ARG A 9 -11.98 8.01 11.12
CA ARG A 9 -12.79 6.87 11.53
C ARG A 9 -12.13 5.57 11.11
N GLY A 10 -11.69 4.79 12.09
CA GLY A 10 -10.87 3.59 11.91
C GLY A 10 -9.39 3.85 12.21
N LEU A 11 -8.74 2.88 12.84
CA LEU A 11 -7.32 2.94 13.18
C LEU A 11 -6.55 1.82 12.47
N GLU A 12 -5.88 2.20 11.38
CA GLU A 12 -4.90 1.40 10.66
C GLU A 12 -3.65 2.26 10.34
N ALA A 13 -2.63 1.69 9.70
CA ALA A 13 -1.35 2.36 9.45
C ALA A 13 -1.49 3.71 8.72
N GLY A 14 -2.35 3.81 7.69
CA GLY A 14 -2.66 5.05 6.99
C GLY A 14 -3.32 6.09 7.90
N SER A 15 -4.35 5.71 8.66
CA SER A 15 -5.00 6.58 9.67
C SER A 15 -4.02 7.13 10.69
N ALA A 16 -3.12 6.29 11.20
CA ALA A 16 -2.12 6.68 12.19
C ALA A 16 -1.11 7.66 11.60
N TYR A 17 -0.66 7.41 10.36
CA TYR A 17 0.21 8.33 9.63
C TYR A 17 -0.48 9.66 9.31
N LEU A 18 -1.76 9.62 8.93
CA LEU A 18 -2.55 10.82 8.69
C LEU A 18 -2.69 11.68 9.97
N ALA A 19 -2.94 11.04 11.11
CA ALA A 19 -2.99 11.71 12.39
C ALA A 19 -1.66 12.39 12.73
N TYR A 20 -0.52 11.71 12.50
CA TYR A 20 0.81 12.28 12.65
C TYR A 20 1.01 13.55 11.79
N LEU A 21 0.66 13.50 10.50
CA LEU A 21 0.79 14.67 9.60
C LEU A 21 -0.03 15.87 10.08
N PHE A 22 -1.28 15.63 10.49
CA PHE A 22 -2.16 16.69 10.99
C PHE A 22 -1.67 17.27 12.32
N ARG A 23 -1.27 16.44 13.27
CA ARG A 23 -0.78 16.90 14.57
C ARG A 23 0.51 17.71 14.45
N ASN A 24 1.43 17.30 13.57
CA ASN A 24 2.62 18.08 13.24
C ASN A 24 2.32 19.44 12.61
N SER A 25 1.13 19.60 12.05
CA SER A 25 0.66 20.84 11.41
C SER A 25 -0.24 21.69 12.31
N GLY A 26 -0.36 21.32 13.60
CA GLY A 26 -1.18 22.04 14.58
C GLY A 26 -2.68 21.80 14.45
N VAL A 27 -3.12 20.80 13.67
CA VAL A 27 -4.54 20.43 13.51
C VAL A 27 -4.95 19.54 14.68
N GLU A 28 -6.13 19.75 15.24
CA GLU A 28 -6.73 18.83 16.23
C GLU A 28 -7.24 17.56 15.56
N VAL A 29 -6.98 16.40 16.17
CA VAL A 29 -7.36 15.10 15.61
C VAL A 29 -8.09 14.28 16.64
N ASP A 30 -9.27 13.80 16.25
CA ASP A 30 -10.02 12.78 16.97
C ASP A 30 -10.06 11.50 16.13
N ILE A 31 -9.84 10.35 16.76
CA ILE A 31 -9.97 9.04 16.11
C ILE A 31 -11.13 8.29 16.72
N LEU A 32 -12.14 7.98 15.91
CA LEU A 32 -13.19 7.03 16.24
C LEU A 32 -12.75 5.63 15.80
N THR A 33 -12.55 4.72 16.75
CA THR A 33 -12.20 3.32 16.46
C THR A 33 -12.97 2.38 17.36
N ALA A 34 -13.44 1.26 16.81
CA ALA A 34 -14.03 0.16 17.56
C ALA A 34 -12.96 -0.83 18.08
N ASN A 35 -11.71 -0.69 17.64
CA ASN A 35 -10.59 -1.55 18.00
C ASN A 35 -9.30 -0.74 18.23
N PRO A 36 -9.18 -0.03 19.37
CA PRO A 36 -7.96 0.69 19.70
C PRO A 36 -6.82 -0.31 19.92
N SER A 37 -6.02 -0.52 18.89
CA SER A 37 -4.84 -1.38 18.85
C SER A 37 -3.70 -0.68 18.12
N ASP A 38 -2.46 -1.11 18.36
CA ASP A 38 -1.31 -0.54 17.67
C ASP A 38 -1.46 -0.75 16.14
N PRO A 39 -1.40 0.31 15.32
CA PRO A 39 -1.44 0.19 13.87
C PRO A 39 -0.16 -0.50 13.36
N LEU A 40 -0.30 -1.72 12.86
CA LEU A 40 0.81 -2.57 12.43
C LEU A 40 1.14 -2.39 10.96
N LEU A 41 2.43 -2.46 10.63
CA LEU A 41 2.90 -2.61 9.27
C LEU A 41 2.75 -4.06 8.82
N ASP A 42 2.36 -4.23 7.55
CA ASP A 42 2.28 -5.51 6.85
C ASP A 42 3.56 -5.81 6.06
N VAL A 43 4.66 -5.21 6.50
CA VAL A 43 6.02 -5.33 5.97
C VAL A 43 6.90 -5.86 7.11
N PRO A 44 7.74 -6.88 6.90
CA PRO A 44 8.66 -7.35 7.94
C PRO A 44 9.75 -6.31 8.29
N PRO A 45 10.17 -6.21 9.56
CA PRO A 45 9.54 -6.85 10.73
C PRO A 45 8.15 -6.24 10.99
N PHE A 46 7.15 -7.09 11.23
CA PHE A 46 5.72 -6.72 11.35
C PHE A 46 5.44 -5.96 12.66
N GLU A 47 5.94 -4.73 12.72
CA GLU A 47 5.95 -3.88 13.91
C GLU A 47 4.90 -2.78 13.82
N PRO A 48 4.51 -2.19 14.97
CA PRO A 48 3.73 -0.96 15.00
C PRO A 48 4.41 0.16 14.19
N LEU A 49 3.64 0.84 13.33
CA LEU A 49 4.09 2.09 12.72
C LEU A 49 4.22 3.18 13.80
N PHE A 50 3.22 3.27 14.68
CA PHE A 50 3.21 4.10 15.88
C PHE A 50 2.50 3.31 16.98
N THR A 51 3.01 3.34 18.21
CA THR A 51 2.28 2.78 19.35
C THR A 51 1.07 3.64 19.69
N LEU A 52 0.02 3.06 20.28
CA LEU A 52 -1.15 3.78 20.79
C LEU A 52 -0.78 4.85 21.80
N ASP A 53 0.18 4.57 22.70
CA ASP A 53 0.64 5.54 23.69
C ASP A 53 1.32 6.73 23.00
N TYR A 54 2.13 6.50 21.96
CA TYR A 54 2.66 7.60 21.14
C TYR A 54 1.54 8.42 20.49
N ILE A 55 0.53 7.78 19.91
CA ILE A 55 -0.61 8.47 19.28
C ILE A 55 -1.39 9.31 20.31
N ARG A 56 -1.69 8.74 21.47
CA ARG A 56 -2.49 9.39 22.51
C ARG A 56 -1.69 10.46 23.26
N ASP A 57 -0.48 10.14 23.70
CA ASP A 57 0.24 10.91 24.71
C ASP A 57 1.27 11.85 24.09
N VAL A 58 1.89 11.48 22.97
CA VAL A 58 2.87 12.33 22.27
C VAL A 58 2.22 13.16 21.19
N LEU A 59 1.44 12.52 20.30
CA LEU A 59 0.69 13.26 19.29
C LEU A 59 -0.53 13.97 19.88
N ALA A 60 -0.95 13.67 21.10
CA ALA A 60 -2.14 14.25 21.73
C ALA A 60 -3.42 14.07 20.88
N VAL A 61 -3.55 12.91 20.23
CA VAL A 61 -4.75 12.51 19.49
C VAL A 61 -5.79 11.96 20.45
N ARG A 62 -7.04 12.40 20.32
CA ARG A 62 -8.14 11.94 21.19
C ARG A 62 -8.81 10.71 20.58
N LEU A 63 -8.70 9.56 21.26
CA LEU A 63 -9.50 8.39 20.90
C LEU A 63 -10.92 8.55 21.47
N VAL A 64 -11.92 8.61 20.58
CA VAL A 64 -13.31 8.92 20.95
C VAL A 64 -14.23 7.74 20.66
N LYS A 65 -15.25 7.55 21.50
CA LYS A 65 -16.34 6.58 21.27
C LYS A 65 -17.51 7.20 20.52
N GLU A 66 -17.81 8.47 20.82
CA GLU A 66 -18.87 9.25 20.20
C GLU A 66 -18.27 10.62 19.81
N PRO A 67 -18.11 10.91 18.50
CA PRO A 67 -17.63 12.20 18.06
C PRO A 67 -18.59 13.31 18.46
N SER A 68 -18.08 14.39 19.06
CA SER A 68 -18.90 15.54 19.45
C SER A 68 -18.36 16.87 18.90
N GLY A 69 -19.28 17.81 18.64
CA GLY A 69 -18.98 19.10 18.02
C GLY A 69 -18.84 19.01 16.49
N SER A 70 -18.34 20.09 15.88
CA SER A 70 -18.10 20.17 14.43
C SER A 70 -16.67 19.78 14.07
N TYR A 71 -16.51 19.16 12.90
CA TYR A 71 -15.24 18.81 12.28
C TYR A 71 -15.16 19.50 10.92
N ASP A 72 -13.97 20.01 10.56
CA ASP A 72 -13.74 20.60 9.24
C ASP A 72 -13.68 19.52 8.16
N ALA A 73 -13.24 18.32 8.53
CA ALA A 73 -13.21 17.15 7.66
C ALA A 73 -13.43 15.85 8.43
N VAL A 74 -14.00 14.86 7.74
CA VAL A 74 -14.16 13.49 8.23
C VAL A 74 -13.49 12.55 7.23
N VAL A 75 -12.51 11.78 7.70
CA VAL A 75 -11.77 10.82 6.89
C VAL A 75 -12.15 9.41 7.31
N ASP A 76 -12.65 8.64 6.36
CA ASP A 76 -13.01 7.25 6.59
C ASP A 76 -11.87 6.32 6.28
N SER A 77 -11.60 5.42 7.20
CA SER A 77 -10.66 4.34 7.03
C SER A 77 -11.33 3.05 7.51
N CYS A 78 -10.57 2.15 8.12
CA CYS A 78 -11.03 0.89 8.63
C CYS A 78 -10.30 0.50 9.91
N ASP A 79 -10.97 -0.30 10.75
CA ASP A 79 -10.31 -1.05 11.82
C ASP A 79 -9.88 -2.42 11.28
N VAL A 80 -8.68 -2.85 11.67
CA VAL A 80 -8.13 -4.17 11.32
C VAL A 80 -8.26 -5.11 12.52
N PHE A 81 -8.81 -6.30 12.30
CA PHE A 81 -8.98 -7.35 13.31
C PHE A 81 -8.28 -8.63 12.84
N GLY A 82 -7.81 -9.43 13.80
CA GLY A 82 -7.17 -10.73 13.51
C GLY A 82 -5.69 -10.64 13.11
N PHE A 83 -5.09 -9.44 13.10
CA PHE A 83 -3.66 -9.30 12.77
C PHE A 83 -2.74 -9.98 13.80
N GLU A 84 -3.19 -10.12 15.05
CA GLU A 84 -2.47 -10.90 16.07
C GLU A 84 -2.40 -12.40 15.74
N GLU A 85 -3.39 -12.95 15.01
CA GLU A 85 -3.33 -14.32 14.53
C GLU A 85 -2.26 -14.47 13.44
N VAL A 86 -2.10 -13.44 12.59
CA VAL A 86 -1.00 -13.38 11.61
C VAL A 86 0.36 -13.34 12.32
N LYS A 87 0.51 -12.53 13.37
CA LYS A 87 1.74 -12.53 14.19
C LYS A 87 2.01 -13.88 14.83
N LYS A 88 1.00 -14.54 15.42
CA LYS A 88 1.15 -15.90 15.97
C LYS A 88 1.53 -16.90 14.89
N ALA A 89 1.01 -16.75 13.67
CA ALA A 89 1.36 -17.62 12.56
C ALA A 89 2.85 -17.51 12.19
N LEU A 90 3.52 -16.37 12.47
CA LEU A 90 4.97 -16.21 12.28
C LEU A 90 5.81 -17.16 13.13
N SER A 91 5.29 -17.64 14.27
CA SER A 91 6.01 -18.59 15.14
C SER A 91 5.84 -20.05 14.72
N THR A 92 5.19 -20.30 13.57
CA THR A 92 4.99 -21.65 13.03
C THR A 92 5.91 -21.86 11.83
N ASP A 93 6.28 -23.11 11.56
CA ASP A 93 7.05 -23.49 10.36
C ASP A 93 6.16 -23.85 9.16
N LYS A 94 4.87 -23.45 9.22
CA LYS A 94 3.89 -23.75 8.17
C LYS A 94 3.61 -22.52 7.30
N PRO A 95 3.55 -22.67 5.96
CA PRO A 95 2.97 -21.68 5.06
C PRO A 95 1.56 -21.28 5.51
N VAL A 96 1.23 -19.99 5.38
CA VAL A 96 -0.02 -19.42 5.88
C VAL A 96 -0.70 -18.65 4.76
N TYR A 97 -1.94 -19.01 4.48
CA TYR A 97 -2.81 -18.26 3.59
C TYR A 97 -3.67 -17.30 4.41
N VAL A 98 -3.46 -16.01 4.18
CA VAL A 98 -4.35 -14.95 4.66
C VAL A 98 -5.48 -14.81 3.65
N VAL A 99 -6.68 -15.24 4.05
CA VAL A 99 -7.86 -15.25 3.18
C VAL A 99 -8.11 -13.84 2.62
N GLY A 100 -8.07 -13.71 1.29
CA GLY A 100 -8.31 -12.46 0.58
C GLY A 100 -7.09 -11.51 0.47
N ASP A 101 -5.92 -11.88 0.99
CA ASP A 101 -4.66 -11.14 0.78
C ASP A 101 -3.47 -12.08 0.51
N SER A 102 -3.39 -12.56 -0.72
CA SER A 102 -2.34 -13.48 -1.16
C SER A 102 -0.95 -12.83 -1.23
N TRP A 103 -0.87 -11.50 -1.33
CA TRP A 103 0.39 -10.78 -1.27
C TRP A 103 0.94 -10.69 0.17
N LEU A 104 0.07 -10.57 1.17
CA LEU A 104 0.46 -10.76 2.57
C LEU A 104 0.93 -12.19 2.80
N SER A 105 0.19 -13.18 2.29
CA SER A 105 0.55 -14.60 2.39
C SER A 105 1.94 -14.89 1.82
N ALA A 106 2.25 -14.30 0.66
CA ALA A 106 3.57 -14.35 0.07
C ALA A 106 4.62 -13.67 0.97
N SER A 107 4.36 -12.49 1.51
CA SER A 107 5.29 -11.81 2.44
C SER A 107 5.62 -12.67 3.67
N LEU A 108 4.61 -13.28 4.30
CA LEU A 108 4.77 -14.14 5.48
C LEU A 108 5.59 -15.40 5.18
N SER A 109 5.42 -15.95 3.97
CA SER A 109 6.14 -17.15 3.54
C SER A 109 7.58 -16.81 3.17
N LEU A 110 7.80 -15.76 2.37
CA LEU A 110 9.12 -15.27 1.99
C LEU A 110 9.95 -14.87 3.20
N TYR A 111 9.34 -14.19 4.19
CA TYR A 111 10.04 -13.79 5.41
C TYR A 111 10.61 -14.99 6.18
N ARG A 112 9.95 -16.15 6.10
CA ARG A 112 10.36 -17.41 6.75
C ARG A 112 11.09 -18.36 5.80
N SER A 113 11.38 -17.94 4.57
CA SER A 113 11.94 -18.82 3.52
C SER A 113 11.10 -20.09 3.28
N LEU A 114 9.78 -19.98 3.39
CA LEU A 114 8.82 -21.06 3.15
C LEU A 114 8.20 -20.95 1.75
N PRO A 115 7.67 -22.05 1.19
CA PRO A 115 6.86 -22.03 -0.03
C PRO A 115 5.63 -21.12 0.13
N VAL A 116 5.21 -20.47 -0.96
CA VAL A 116 4.04 -19.60 -0.99
C VAL A 116 2.77 -20.43 -1.20
N PRO A 117 1.64 -20.13 -0.53
CA PRO A 117 0.37 -20.80 -0.79
C PRO A 117 -0.05 -20.73 -2.26
N ASN A 118 -0.41 -21.87 -2.84
CA ASN A 118 -0.86 -21.99 -4.22
C ASN A 118 -2.37 -21.69 -4.32
N VAL A 119 -2.71 -20.41 -4.46
CA VAL A 119 -4.11 -19.93 -4.46
C VAL A 119 -4.46 -19.15 -5.74
N ASP A 120 -4.23 -17.84 -5.75
CA ASP A 120 -4.62 -16.89 -6.81
C ASP A 120 -3.51 -15.87 -7.14
N LEU A 121 -2.28 -16.14 -6.67
CA LEU A 121 -1.11 -15.30 -6.90
C LEU A 121 0.03 -16.16 -7.48
N GLU A 122 0.39 -15.89 -8.73
CA GLU A 122 1.52 -16.53 -9.38
C GLU A 122 2.78 -15.68 -9.20
N LEU A 123 3.71 -16.16 -8.36
CA LEU A 123 5.06 -15.62 -8.22
C LEU A 123 6.08 -16.70 -8.65
N PRO A 124 7.24 -16.31 -9.20
CA PRO A 124 8.29 -17.25 -9.61
C PRO A 124 9.07 -17.78 -8.38
N VAL A 125 8.36 -18.48 -7.50
CA VAL A 125 8.84 -19.06 -6.24
C VAL A 125 8.21 -20.44 -6.03
N GLU A 126 8.73 -21.20 -5.08
CA GLU A 126 8.13 -22.48 -4.71
C GLU A 126 6.72 -22.27 -4.16
N ALA A 127 5.76 -23.04 -4.65
CA ALA A 127 4.36 -22.98 -4.26
C ALA A 127 3.91 -24.30 -3.61
N THR A 128 2.92 -24.23 -2.72
CA THR A 128 2.41 -25.41 -2.00
C THR A 128 0.90 -25.35 -1.76
N ASP A 129 0.26 -26.51 -1.78
CA ASP A 129 -1.15 -26.70 -1.37
C ASP A 129 -1.28 -27.01 0.14
N ASP A 130 -0.16 -27.26 0.85
CA ASP A 130 -0.16 -27.49 2.30
C ASP A 130 0.12 -26.18 3.06
N PHE A 131 -0.97 -25.52 3.47
CA PHE A 131 -0.92 -24.29 4.25
C PHE A 131 -1.96 -24.30 5.38
N ALA A 132 -1.82 -23.38 6.33
CA ALA A 132 -2.86 -23.05 7.29
C ALA A 132 -3.60 -21.79 6.83
N GLU A 133 -4.91 -21.72 7.08
CA GLU A 133 -5.69 -20.52 6.77
C GLU A 133 -5.84 -19.63 8.00
N VAL A 134 -5.68 -18.33 7.80
CA VAL A 134 -6.00 -17.29 8.79
C VAL A 134 -6.81 -16.19 8.12
N SER A 135 -7.65 -15.51 8.91
CA SER A 135 -8.53 -14.46 8.38
C SER A 135 -8.23 -13.11 9.03
N VAL A 136 -7.86 -12.13 8.22
CA VAL A 136 -7.80 -10.72 8.65
C VAL A 136 -9.09 -10.05 8.24
N ARG A 137 -9.78 -9.39 9.18
CA ARG A 137 -11.04 -8.69 8.92
C ARG A 137 -10.83 -7.19 8.94
N TYR A 138 -11.36 -6.51 7.94
CA TYR A 138 -11.38 -5.06 7.85
C TYR A 138 -12.80 -4.58 8.08
N LYS A 139 -13.00 -3.67 9.04
CA LYS A 139 -14.28 -3.03 9.29
C LYS A 139 -14.24 -1.60 8.77
N PRO A 140 -14.73 -1.35 7.53
CA PRO A 140 -14.69 -0.02 6.94
C PRO A 140 -15.73 0.91 7.56
N TYR A 141 -15.39 2.20 7.59
CA TYR A 141 -16.31 3.30 7.88
C TYR A 141 -16.76 3.95 6.56
N VAL A 142 -17.97 4.53 6.55
CA VAL A 142 -18.56 5.14 5.34
C VAL A 142 -19.30 6.46 5.66
N GLY A 143 -19.32 7.37 4.69
CA GLY A 143 -20.02 8.66 4.76
C GLY A 143 -19.15 9.90 5.05
N GLY A 144 -17.83 9.73 5.15
CA GLY A 144 -16.85 10.80 5.32
C GLY A 144 -16.55 11.50 4.00
N THR A 145 -15.89 12.65 4.07
CA THR A 145 -15.53 13.45 2.90
C THR A 145 -14.30 12.93 2.16
N HIS A 146 -13.48 12.12 2.83
CA HIS A 146 -12.30 11.44 2.27
C HIS A 146 -12.28 9.98 2.71
N GLN A 147 -11.57 9.11 1.98
CA GLN A 147 -11.50 7.68 2.29
C GLN A 147 -10.07 7.13 2.13
N LEU A 148 -9.67 6.21 3.01
CA LEU A 148 -8.43 5.42 2.96
C LEU A 148 -8.70 3.93 2.69
N CYS A 149 -9.78 3.37 3.24
CA CYS A 149 -10.22 1.98 3.01
C CYS A 149 -11.46 1.88 2.10
N GLY A 150 -11.60 2.82 1.16
CA GLY A 150 -12.70 2.85 0.19
C GLY A 150 -12.51 1.84 -0.96
N SER A 151 -13.52 1.76 -1.82
CA SER A 151 -13.40 1.09 -3.13
C SER A 151 -12.98 2.12 -4.17
N PHE A 152 -11.79 1.96 -4.73
CA PHE A 152 -11.21 2.87 -5.71
C PHE A 152 -11.18 2.25 -7.10
N LYS A 153 -11.23 3.11 -8.11
CA LYS A 153 -10.99 2.72 -9.49
C LYS A 153 -9.51 2.92 -9.81
N ASP A 154 -8.82 1.85 -10.18
CA ASP A 154 -7.43 1.91 -10.63
C ASP A 154 -7.29 2.80 -11.87
N ALA A 155 -6.32 3.70 -11.85
CA ALA A 155 -6.13 4.74 -12.86
C ALA A 155 -5.66 4.19 -14.21
N TRP A 156 -5.12 2.97 -14.25
CA TRP A 156 -4.67 2.35 -15.49
C TRP A 156 -5.66 1.31 -16.00
N GLY A 157 -5.94 0.25 -15.23
CA GLY A 157 -6.81 -0.85 -15.65
C GLY A 157 -8.31 -0.59 -15.46
N GLY A 158 -8.68 0.42 -14.66
CA GLY A 158 -10.09 0.78 -14.40
C GLY A 158 -10.88 -0.23 -13.57
N CYS A 159 -10.24 -1.31 -13.10
CA CYS A 159 -10.76 -2.25 -12.10
C CYS A 159 -11.09 -1.53 -10.79
N LEU A 160 -12.07 -2.05 -10.07
CA LEU A 160 -12.31 -1.68 -8.69
C LEU A 160 -11.37 -2.47 -7.77
N TYR A 161 -10.84 -1.80 -6.75
CA TYR A 161 -10.01 -2.42 -5.73
C TYR A 161 -10.16 -1.71 -4.39
N THR A 162 -9.88 -2.42 -3.30
CA THR A 162 -9.80 -1.87 -1.95
C THR A 162 -8.33 -1.91 -1.51
N PRO A 163 -7.76 -0.83 -0.94
CA PRO A 163 -6.40 -0.84 -0.44
C PRO A 163 -6.29 -1.76 0.76
N MET A 164 -5.55 -2.84 0.60
CA MET A 164 -5.33 -3.83 1.67
C MET A 164 -4.01 -3.59 2.39
N ARG A 165 -3.06 -2.90 1.73
CA ARG A 165 -1.67 -2.84 2.15
C ARG A 165 -1.30 -1.55 2.87
N ALA A 166 -0.44 -1.63 3.89
CA ALA A 166 -0.09 -0.50 4.74
C ALA A 166 0.58 0.64 3.96
N LEU A 167 1.54 0.34 3.08
CA LEU A 167 2.23 1.36 2.29
C LEU A 167 1.27 2.10 1.35
N GLU A 168 0.33 1.40 0.73
CA GLU A 168 -0.68 2.03 -0.14
C GLU A 168 -1.55 3.02 0.65
N ARG A 169 -1.97 2.63 1.86
CA ARG A 169 -2.78 3.48 2.74
C ARG A 169 -1.99 4.67 3.29
N ILE A 170 -0.69 4.52 3.54
CA ILE A 170 0.21 5.62 3.90
C ILE A 170 0.31 6.63 2.75
N TYR A 171 0.46 6.17 1.51
CA TYR A 171 0.45 7.06 0.35
C TYR A 171 -0.90 7.77 0.16
N ALA A 172 -2.02 7.06 0.35
CA ALA A 172 -3.34 7.67 0.32
C ALA A 172 -3.53 8.70 1.46
N ALA A 173 -2.98 8.45 2.65
CA ALA A 173 -2.99 9.39 3.77
C ALA A 173 -2.26 10.70 3.42
N VAL A 174 -1.10 10.62 2.75
CA VAL A 174 -0.40 11.82 2.27
C VAL A 174 -1.27 12.64 1.32
N ASP A 175 -2.01 11.99 0.43
CA ASP A 175 -2.87 12.68 -0.54
C ASP A 175 -4.06 13.34 0.12
N VAL A 176 -4.69 12.66 1.09
CA VAL A 176 -5.78 13.23 1.91
C VAL A 176 -5.29 14.43 2.70
N TYR A 177 -4.12 14.31 3.33
CA TYR A 177 -3.48 15.42 4.03
C TYR A 177 -3.21 16.60 3.07
N ALA A 178 -2.59 16.34 1.91
CA ALA A 178 -2.29 17.37 0.92
C ALA A 178 -3.57 18.09 0.45
N SER A 179 -4.62 17.34 0.10
CA SER A 179 -5.93 17.88 -0.28
C SER A 179 -6.50 18.81 0.80
N LEU A 180 -6.53 18.36 2.06
CA LEU A 180 -7.09 19.11 3.18
C LEU A 180 -6.25 20.33 3.56
N MET A 181 -4.94 20.29 3.35
CA MET A 181 -4.03 21.41 3.60
C MET A 181 -3.93 22.37 2.40
N GLY A 182 -4.68 22.15 1.31
CA GLY A 182 -4.65 22.99 0.12
C GLY A 182 -3.38 22.84 -0.72
N LEU A 183 -2.67 21.72 -0.55
CA LEU A 183 -1.52 21.32 -1.36
C LEU A 183 -2.00 20.47 -2.56
N GLU A 184 -1.17 20.40 -3.60
CA GLU A 184 -1.48 19.56 -4.74
C GLU A 184 -1.32 18.07 -4.39
N ALA A 185 -2.43 17.33 -4.46
CA ALA A 185 -2.45 15.88 -4.30
C ALA A 185 -2.48 15.18 -5.67
N PRO A 186 -1.87 14.00 -5.80
CA PRO A 186 -2.12 13.08 -6.90
C PRO A 186 -3.63 12.88 -7.11
N ARG A 187 -4.09 13.03 -8.35
CA ARG A 187 -5.52 12.91 -8.69
C ARG A 187 -5.93 11.48 -9.10
N ARG A 188 -5.05 10.50 -8.89
CA ARG A 188 -5.17 9.16 -9.48
C ARG A 188 -4.87 8.10 -8.44
N ASN A 189 -5.81 7.18 -8.28
CA ASN A 189 -5.63 5.98 -7.46
C ASN A 189 -4.98 4.90 -8.32
N LEU A 190 -3.85 4.38 -7.88
CA LEU A 190 -3.13 3.32 -8.58
C LEU A 190 -2.90 2.21 -7.58
N ARG A 191 -3.37 0.99 -7.90
CA ARG A 191 -3.25 -0.15 -7.00
C ARG A 191 -1.78 -0.47 -6.72
N LEU A 192 -1.42 -0.67 -5.46
CA LEU A 192 -0.11 -1.17 -5.04
C LEU A 192 -0.25 -2.49 -4.30
N GLN A 193 0.50 -3.49 -4.75
CA GLN A 193 0.67 -4.75 -4.01
C GLN A 193 2.16 -5.07 -3.91
N TYR A 194 2.55 -5.76 -2.84
CA TYR A 194 3.93 -6.14 -2.64
C TYR A 194 4.04 -7.36 -1.76
N ALA A 195 5.09 -8.14 -2.00
CA ALA A 195 5.53 -9.20 -1.14
C ALA A 195 7.02 -9.04 -0.86
N VAL A 196 7.42 -9.14 0.40
CA VAL A 196 8.81 -8.96 0.82
C VAL A 196 9.20 -9.97 1.88
N GLY A 197 10.42 -10.49 1.78
CA GLY A 197 11.01 -11.35 2.79
C GLY A 197 12.46 -11.69 2.44
N GLY A 198 13.29 -11.97 3.46
CA GLY A 198 14.68 -12.37 3.32
C GLY A 198 15.47 -11.57 2.28
N ASP A 199 15.62 -12.14 1.09
CA ASP A 199 16.35 -11.63 -0.06
C ASP A 199 15.46 -11.32 -1.29
N LYS A 200 14.13 -11.37 -1.15
CA LYS A 200 13.17 -11.16 -2.24
C LYS A 200 12.19 -10.02 -1.96
N LEU A 201 11.95 -9.25 -3.00
CA LEU A 201 10.95 -8.20 -3.09
C LEU A 201 10.21 -8.36 -4.40
N PHE A 202 8.89 -8.45 -4.31
CA PHE A 202 7.96 -8.35 -5.42
C PHE A 202 7.09 -7.12 -5.22
N VAL A 203 6.90 -6.32 -6.26
CA VAL A 203 6.00 -5.15 -6.23
C VAL A 203 5.19 -5.11 -7.50
N ALA A 204 3.89 -4.96 -7.38
CA ALA A 204 2.96 -4.80 -8.48
C ALA A 204 2.26 -3.44 -8.41
N MET A 205 2.20 -2.75 -9.54
CA MET A 205 1.45 -1.50 -9.73
C MET A 205 0.37 -1.71 -10.79
N GLY A 206 -0.87 -1.33 -10.48
CA GLY A 206 -2.05 -1.64 -11.30
C GLY A 206 -2.66 -3.00 -10.96
N CYS A 207 -3.83 -3.32 -11.52
CA CYS A 207 -4.57 -4.52 -11.12
C CYS A 207 -4.12 -5.82 -11.75
N ARG A 208 -3.83 -5.84 -13.06
CA ARG A 208 -3.61 -7.09 -13.80
C ARG A 208 -2.77 -6.87 -15.04
N PRO A 209 -1.92 -7.85 -15.41
CA PRO A 209 -1.12 -7.78 -16.63
C PRO A 209 -2.03 -7.76 -17.86
N GLU A 210 -2.08 -6.62 -18.54
CA GLU A 210 -2.85 -6.40 -19.77
C GLU A 210 -1.99 -5.75 -20.86
N GLY A 211 -2.14 -6.22 -22.09
CA GLY A 211 -1.40 -5.72 -23.25
C GLY A 211 -0.03 -6.38 -23.40
N LYS A 212 0.85 -5.76 -24.20
CA LYS A 212 2.16 -6.31 -24.53
C LYS A 212 3.11 -6.17 -23.34
N ALA A 213 3.94 -7.19 -23.12
CA ALA A 213 4.95 -7.17 -22.07
C ALA A 213 6.31 -6.66 -22.59
N SER A 214 6.99 -5.87 -21.77
CA SER A 214 8.41 -5.52 -21.92
C SER A 214 9.12 -5.96 -20.66
N LYS A 215 10.10 -6.85 -20.79
CA LYS A 215 10.84 -7.44 -19.69
C LYS A 215 12.29 -6.96 -19.72
N ILE A 216 12.72 -6.29 -18.66
CA ILE A 216 14.06 -5.71 -18.52
C ILE A 216 14.75 -6.29 -17.30
N ASN A 217 16.01 -6.68 -17.47
CA ASN A 217 16.87 -7.08 -16.37
C ASN A 217 17.80 -5.91 -16.00
N ILE A 218 17.93 -5.62 -14.72
CA ILE A 218 18.80 -4.56 -14.18
C ILE A 218 19.52 -5.07 -12.93
N GLY A 219 20.78 -5.50 -13.11
CA GLY A 219 21.53 -6.13 -12.02
C GLY A 219 20.83 -7.42 -11.56
N ASP A 220 20.46 -7.46 -10.29
CA ASP A 220 19.67 -8.52 -9.64
C ASP A 220 18.15 -8.25 -9.64
N GLY A 221 17.71 -7.15 -10.26
CA GLY A 221 16.31 -6.79 -10.44
C GLY A 221 15.76 -7.11 -11.82
N GLN A 222 14.45 -7.29 -11.90
CA GLN A 222 13.69 -7.55 -13.11
C GLN A 222 12.42 -6.71 -13.10
N VAL A 223 12.19 -5.97 -14.19
CA VAL A 223 11.00 -5.14 -14.39
C VAL A 223 10.21 -5.69 -15.56
N TRP A 224 8.91 -5.89 -15.35
CA TRP A 224 7.95 -6.11 -16.41
C TRP A 224 7.01 -4.93 -16.46
N VAL A 225 6.91 -4.32 -17.64
CA VAL A 225 5.87 -3.32 -17.91
C VAL A 225 4.92 -3.94 -18.91
N TYR A 226 3.62 -3.87 -18.62
CA TYR A 226 2.55 -4.28 -19.51
C TYR A 226 1.81 -3.03 -19.97
N GLY A 227 1.56 -2.93 -21.28
CA GLY A 227 0.88 -1.79 -21.87
C GLY A 227 1.08 -1.68 -23.37
N GLU A 228 0.47 -0.66 -23.96
CA GLU A 228 0.51 -0.35 -25.40
C GLU A 228 0.33 1.15 -25.58
N GLU A 229 0.76 1.70 -26.72
CA GLU A 229 0.52 3.11 -27.09
C GLU A 229 1.01 4.13 -26.03
N GLY A 230 2.10 3.79 -25.31
CA GLY A 230 2.63 4.62 -24.23
C GLY A 230 1.78 4.67 -22.97
N ALA A 231 0.74 3.83 -22.84
CA ALA A 231 -0.08 3.72 -21.64
C ALA A 231 0.28 2.45 -20.85
N PRO A 232 0.90 2.58 -19.66
CA PRO A 232 1.13 1.43 -18.80
C PRO A 232 -0.22 0.94 -18.24
N ARG A 233 -0.37 -0.37 -18.14
CA ARG A 233 -1.55 -1.04 -17.56
C ARG A 233 -1.22 -1.79 -16.28
N TYR A 234 0.00 -2.31 -16.21
CA TYR A 234 0.50 -3.03 -15.06
C TYR A 234 2.02 -3.03 -15.06
N VAL A 235 2.61 -2.97 -13.88
CA VAL A 235 4.05 -3.10 -13.69
C VAL A 235 4.30 -4.13 -12.62
N LEU A 236 5.20 -5.07 -12.89
CA LEU A 236 5.75 -5.98 -11.90
C LEU A 236 7.23 -5.69 -11.75
N PHE A 237 7.69 -5.66 -10.51
CA PHE A 237 9.10 -5.66 -10.16
C PHE A 237 9.40 -6.91 -9.33
N GLN A 238 10.53 -7.54 -9.61
CA GLN A 238 11.15 -8.55 -8.78
C GLN A 238 12.60 -8.15 -8.54
N GLY A 239 13.07 -8.25 -7.30
CA GLY A 239 14.46 -8.02 -6.97
C GLY A 239 14.71 -8.28 -5.49
N ARG A 240 15.77 -7.69 -4.95
CA ARG A 240 16.04 -7.71 -3.51
C ARG A 240 15.35 -6.54 -2.77
N PRO A 241 15.13 -6.65 -1.45
CA PRO A 241 14.50 -5.59 -0.64
C PRO A 241 15.17 -4.21 -0.73
N GLU A 242 16.48 -4.14 -1.01
CA GLU A 242 17.23 -2.88 -1.13
C GLU A 242 16.73 -2.00 -2.29
N HIS A 243 16.05 -2.58 -3.27
CA HIS A 243 15.41 -1.84 -4.36
C HIS A 243 14.10 -1.17 -3.93
N GLY A 244 13.55 -1.51 -2.78
CA GLY A 244 12.27 -1.00 -2.27
C GLY A 244 12.12 0.53 -2.37
N PRO A 245 13.06 1.33 -1.83
CA PRO A 245 12.99 2.79 -1.93
C PRO A 245 12.86 3.32 -3.36
N TRP A 246 13.60 2.73 -4.31
CA TRP A 246 13.54 3.11 -5.73
C TRP A 246 12.19 2.74 -6.33
N VAL A 247 11.72 1.51 -6.12
CA VAL A 247 10.45 1.02 -6.68
C VAL A 247 9.25 1.80 -6.13
N PHE A 248 9.21 2.08 -4.83
CA PHE A 248 8.12 2.82 -4.20
C PHE A 248 8.17 4.32 -4.53
N ALA A 249 9.35 4.90 -4.77
CA ALA A 249 9.46 6.25 -5.33
C ALA A 249 8.86 6.31 -6.75
N MET A 250 9.12 5.31 -7.58
CA MET A 250 8.53 5.21 -8.92
C MET A 250 7.01 5.02 -8.86
N TYR A 251 6.50 4.21 -7.93
CA TYR A 251 5.06 4.10 -7.67
C TYR A 251 4.47 5.46 -7.32
N ASN A 252 5.05 6.18 -6.36
CA ASN A 252 4.53 7.47 -5.93
C ASN A 252 4.51 8.50 -7.09
N LEU A 253 5.55 8.51 -7.92
CA LEU A 253 5.58 9.34 -9.14
C LEU A 253 4.51 8.89 -10.17
N ALA A 254 4.31 7.58 -10.30
CA ALA A 254 3.30 6.97 -11.18
C ALA A 254 1.86 7.27 -10.76
N ARG A 255 1.61 7.70 -9.51
CA ARG A 255 0.32 8.27 -9.08
C ARG A 255 0.14 9.71 -9.54
N ALA A 256 1.22 10.47 -9.70
CA ALA A 256 1.17 11.86 -10.17
C ALA A 256 1.05 12.01 -11.70
N LEU A 257 1.89 11.31 -12.50
CA LEU A 257 1.84 11.37 -13.98
C LEU A 257 1.93 10.00 -14.70
N ASN A 258 1.37 9.90 -15.92
CA ASN A 258 1.42 8.69 -16.76
C ASN A 258 2.82 8.38 -17.29
N SER A 259 3.64 9.41 -17.49
CA SER A 259 5.01 9.30 -17.99
C SER A 259 6.04 9.13 -16.87
N ALA A 260 5.62 8.77 -15.65
CA ALA A 260 6.49 8.66 -14.48
C ALA A 260 7.76 7.85 -14.76
N PHE A 261 7.63 6.72 -15.45
CA PHE A 261 8.76 5.85 -15.76
C PHE A 261 9.80 6.45 -16.72
N LEU A 262 9.46 7.51 -17.47
CA LEU A 262 10.47 8.24 -18.26
C LEU A 262 11.49 8.97 -17.37
N TYR A 263 11.15 9.23 -16.11
CA TYR A 263 12.02 9.91 -15.14
C TYR A 263 12.86 8.95 -14.30
N ASP A 264 12.78 7.64 -14.56
CA ASP A 264 13.66 6.64 -13.96
C ASP A 264 15.08 6.72 -14.60
N LEU A 265 15.85 7.71 -14.14
CA LEU A 265 17.18 8.06 -14.63
C LEU A 265 18.20 8.07 -13.48
N ALA A 266 19.39 7.52 -13.74
CA ALA A 266 20.56 7.60 -12.87
C ALA A 266 21.65 8.45 -13.56
N PRO A 267 22.64 9.01 -12.82
CA PRO A 267 23.64 9.92 -13.38
C PRO A 267 24.37 9.43 -14.64
N TRP A 268 24.45 8.11 -14.84
CA TRP A 268 25.16 7.50 -15.96
C TRP A 268 24.35 6.44 -16.72
N ARG A 269 23.10 6.15 -16.34
CA ARG A 269 22.29 5.06 -16.91
C ARG A 269 20.79 5.34 -16.83
N ARG A 270 20.01 4.73 -17.72
CA ARG A 270 18.55 4.63 -17.60
C ARG A 270 18.21 3.50 -16.63
N GLY A 271 17.22 3.71 -15.78
CA GLY A 271 16.72 2.66 -14.90
C GLY A 271 15.84 1.64 -15.63
N GLY A 272 15.55 0.53 -14.92
CA GLY A 272 14.80 -0.60 -15.48
C GLY A 272 13.37 -0.24 -15.88
N PHE A 273 12.70 0.64 -15.13
CA PHE A 273 11.35 1.10 -15.47
C PHE A 273 11.35 1.97 -16.72
N ASN A 274 12.35 2.84 -16.88
CA ASN A 274 12.49 3.65 -18.10
C ASN A 274 12.62 2.76 -19.34
N LEU A 275 13.57 1.82 -19.31
CA LEU A 275 13.80 0.91 -20.43
C LEU A 275 12.56 0.05 -20.71
N GLY A 276 11.86 -0.41 -19.67
CA GLY A 276 10.64 -1.19 -19.80
C GLY A 276 9.53 -0.38 -20.47
N PHE A 277 9.36 0.87 -20.04
CA PHE A 277 8.32 1.77 -20.51
C PHE A 277 8.54 2.27 -21.95
N VAL A 278 9.79 2.61 -22.33
CA VAL A 278 10.11 3.05 -23.69
C VAL A 278 9.74 2.00 -24.73
N GLY A 279 9.84 0.72 -24.37
CA GLY A 279 9.40 -0.38 -25.22
C GLY A 279 7.94 -0.28 -25.67
N HIS A 280 7.08 0.44 -24.94
CA HIS A 280 5.64 0.57 -25.20
C HIS A 280 5.22 1.84 -25.91
N LEU A 281 6.06 2.88 -25.93
CA LEU A 281 5.74 4.16 -26.59
C LEU A 281 5.43 3.99 -28.08
N PHE A 282 6.03 2.98 -28.73
CA PHE A 282 5.95 2.78 -30.18
C PHE A 282 5.16 1.53 -30.59
N ARG A 283 4.59 0.79 -29.62
CA ARG A 283 3.81 -0.43 -29.89
C ARG A 283 2.35 -0.07 -30.13
N LYS A 284 1.87 -0.34 -31.34
CA LYS A 284 0.43 -0.30 -31.69
C LYS A 284 -0.28 -1.53 -31.13
N ARG A 285 -1.59 -1.45 -30.90
CA ARG A 285 -2.46 -2.61 -30.56
C ARG A 285 -2.30 -3.71 -31.61
#